data_AF-I7LL23-F1
#
_entry.id   AF-I7LL23-F1
#
_cell.length_a   1.000
_cell.length_b   1.000
_cell.length_c   1.000
_cell.angle_alpha   90.00
_cell.angle_beta   90.00
_cell.angle_gamma   90.00
#
_symmetry.space_group_name_H-M   'P 1'
#
loop_
_entity.id
_entity.type
_entity.pdbx_description
1 polymer ?
#
loop_
_entity_poly.entity_id
_entity_poly.type
_entity_poly.pdbx_seq_one_letter_code
_entity_poly.pdbx_strand_id
1 'polypeptide(L)'
;MYFSLYAVLTRIGIRCENHACTILLMERLLSDYFAPAEAILVEKARGARVDAQYYVSREIPDLFCEELIRAAPRFLVKCTGIVDGMSEKAIGALRGRLTEALREEG
;
A
#
# COMPACT_ATOMS: atom_id res chain seq x y z
N MET A 1 -7.31 -3.97 2.14
CA MET A 1 -6.06 -3.18 2.26
C MET A 1 -5.46 -2.83 0.90
N TYR A 2 -5.13 -3.81 0.03
CA TYR A 2 -4.56 -3.53 -1.30
C TYR A 2 -5.34 -2.47 -2.09
N PHE A 3 -6.66 -2.61 -2.26
CA PHE A 3 -7.46 -1.64 -3.01
C PHE A 3 -7.47 -0.24 -2.40
N SER A 4 -7.35 -0.12 -1.07
CA SER A 4 -7.24 1.17 -0.39
C SER A 4 -5.93 1.88 -0.77
N LEU A 5 -4.82 1.14 -0.77
CA LEU A 5 -3.52 1.67 -1.21
C LEU A 5 -3.52 1.96 -2.72
N TYR A 6 -4.15 1.09 -3.52
CA TYR A 6 -4.30 1.28 -4.96
C TYR A 6 -5.10 2.54 -5.30
N ALA A 7 -6.11 2.89 -4.51
CA ALA A 7 -6.84 4.15 -4.66
C ALA A 7 -5.93 5.38 -4.46
N VAL A 8 -5.00 5.33 -3.50
CA VAL A 8 -3.99 6.39 -3.31
C VAL A 8 -3.08 6.51 -4.54
N LEU A 9 -2.58 5.39 -5.07
CA LEU A 9 -1.77 5.40 -6.30
C LEU A 9 -2.58 5.94 -7.49
N THR A 10 -3.85 5.58 -7.59
CA THR A 10 -4.74 6.06 -8.65
C THR A 10 -4.98 7.57 -8.53
N ARG A 11 -5.11 8.13 -7.31
CA ARG A 11 -5.23 9.58 -7.08
C ARG A 11 -4.03 10.35 -7.64
N ILE A 12 -2.84 9.77 -7.57
CA ILE A 12 -1.61 10.34 -8.16
C ILE A 12 -1.38 9.93 -9.63
N GLY A 13 -2.29 9.17 -10.23
CA GLY A 13 -2.24 8.74 -11.64
C GLY A 13 -1.29 7.58 -11.92
N ILE A 14 -0.93 6.80 -10.91
CA ILE A 14 -0.09 5.61 -11.06
C ILE A 14 -0.96 4.35 -11.09
N ARG A 15 -0.88 3.59 -12.18
CA ARG A 15 -1.45 2.24 -12.28
C ARG A 15 -0.36 1.22 -12.00
N CYS A 16 -0.50 0.47 -10.91
CA CYS A 16 0.43 -0.61 -10.53
C CYS A 16 -0.34 -1.88 -10.19
N GLU A 17 -0.30 -2.86 -11.08
CA GLU A 17 -1.04 -4.13 -10.92
C GLU A 17 -0.23 -5.19 -10.18
N ASN A 18 1.07 -4.95 -9.97
CA ASN A 18 1.91 -5.82 -9.19
C ASN A 18 1.83 -5.43 -7.71
N HIS A 19 1.33 -6.34 -6.86
CA HIS A 19 1.18 -6.08 -5.43
C HIS A 19 2.50 -5.75 -4.72
N ALA A 20 3.61 -6.41 -5.07
CA ALA A 20 4.90 -6.13 -4.45
C ALA A 20 5.40 -4.74 -4.85
N CYS A 21 5.26 -4.37 -6.12
CA CYS A 21 5.59 -3.03 -6.60
C CYS A 21 4.68 -1.96 -5.95
N THR A 22 3.40 -2.25 -5.72
CA THR A 22 2.48 -1.36 -5.00
C THR A 22 2.98 -1.08 -3.58
N ILE A 23 3.48 -2.09 -2.88
CA ILE A 23 4.05 -1.95 -1.52
C ILE A 23 5.39 -1.22 -1.57
N LEU A 24 6.24 -1.49 -2.55
CA LEU A 24 7.47 -0.73 -2.76
C LEU A 24 7.21 0.76 -2.99
N LEU A 25 6.19 1.10 -3.80
CA LEU A 25 5.76 2.49 -4.00
C LEU A 25 5.21 3.11 -2.71
N MET A 26 4.50 2.34 -1.89
CA MET A 26 4.08 2.79 -0.56
C MET A 26 5.28 3.16 0.32
N GLU A 27 6.31 2.32 0.35
CA GLU A 27 7.50 2.53 1.17
C GLU A 27 8.38 3.68 0.69
N ARG A 28 8.54 3.82 -0.63
CA ARG A 28 9.51 4.76 -1.22
C ARG A 28 8.90 6.07 -1.63
N LEU A 29 7.79 6.01 -2.37
CA LEU A 29 7.16 7.19 -2.94
C LEU A 29 6.21 7.86 -1.94
N LEU A 30 5.49 7.06 -1.16
CA LEU A 30 4.47 7.52 -0.21
C LEU A 30 4.94 7.48 1.26
N SER A 31 6.26 7.49 1.49
CA SER A 31 6.90 7.47 2.82
C SER A 31 6.40 8.56 3.77
N ASP A 32 5.98 9.69 3.22
CA ASP A 32 5.50 10.84 4.00
C ASP A 32 4.06 10.63 4.50
N TYR A 33 3.34 9.66 3.93
CA TYR A 33 1.95 9.34 4.26
C TYR A 33 1.82 8.06 5.07
N PHE A 34 2.78 7.13 4.97
CA PHE A 34 2.74 5.84 5.62
C PHE A 34 3.99 5.56 6.45
N ALA A 35 3.78 5.08 7.67
CA ALA A 35 4.84 4.59 8.52
C ALA A 35 5.36 3.23 7.99
N PRO A 36 6.64 2.89 8.24
CA PRO A 36 7.19 1.58 7.83
C PRO A 36 6.39 0.38 8.36
N ALA A 37 5.84 0.49 9.57
CA ALA A 37 5.01 -0.56 10.16
C ALA A 37 3.74 -0.86 9.34
N GLU A 38 3.20 0.14 8.63
CA GLU A 38 2.03 -0.04 7.79
C GLU A 38 2.37 -0.79 6.50
N ALA A 39 3.56 -0.56 5.93
CA ALA A 39 4.01 -1.34 4.77
C ALA A 39 4.22 -2.82 5.15
N ILE A 40 4.84 -3.06 6.31
CA ILE A 40 4.97 -4.41 6.89
C ILE A 40 3.59 -5.06 7.09
N LEU A 41 2.61 -4.32 7.60
CA LEU A 41 1.25 -4.82 7.76
C LEU A 41 0.62 -5.22 6.42
N VAL A 42 0.78 -4.39 5.36
CA VAL A 42 0.25 -4.68 4.03
C VAL A 42 0.93 -5.90 3.41
N GLU A 43 2.25 -6.06 3.57
CA GLU A 43 2.97 -7.25 3.08
C GLU A 43 2.55 -8.51 3.85
N LYS A 44 2.40 -8.44 5.17
CA LYS A 44 1.87 -9.56 5.96
C LYS A 44 0.45 -9.94 5.55
N ALA A 45 -0.42 -8.95 5.31
CA ALA A 45 -1.78 -9.18 4.81
C ALA A 45 -1.79 -9.82 3.41
N ARG A 46 -0.84 -9.42 2.55
CA ARG A 46 -0.62 -10.03 1.22
C ARG A 46 -0.22 -11.50 1.36
N GLY A 47 0.72 -11.81 2.26
CA GLY A 47 1.14 -13.18 2.57
C GLY A 47 -0.02 -14.03 3.08
N ALA A 48 -0.76 -13.54 4.08
CA ALA A 48 -1.95 -14.21 4.62
C ALA A 48 -2.97 -14.55 3.52
N ARG A 49 -3.23 -13.60 2.62
CA ARG A 49 -4.12 -13.83 1.48
C ARG A 49 -3.59 -14.93 0.56
N VAL A 50 -2.30 -14.92 0.23
CA VAL A 50 -1.67 -15.94 -0.62
C VAL A 50 -1.77 -17.32 0.04
N ASP A 51 -1.46 -17.42 1.33
CA ASP A 51 -1.58 -18.67 2.08
C ASP A 51 -3.03 -19.19 2.07
N ALA A 52 -4.01 -18.34 2.42
CA ALA A 52 -5.43 -18.71 2.42
C ALA A 52 -5.98 -19.12 1.03
N GLN A 53 -5.48 -18.51 -0.05
CA GLN A 53 -6.00 -18.74 -1.40
C GLN A 53 -5.34 -19.90 -2.12
N TYR A 54 -4.06 -20.16 -1.87
CA TYR A 54 -3.27 -21.11 -2.66
C TYR A 54 -2.74 -22.31 -1.85
N TYR A 55 -2.77 -22.25 -0.51
CA TYR A 55 -2.18 -23.27 0.34
C TYR A 55 -3.15 -23.76 1.42
N VAL A 56 -3.92 -24.79 1.07
CA VAL A 56 -4.96 -25.38 1.95
C VAL A 56 -4.39 -25.96 3.25
N SER A 57 -3.10 -26.33 3.28
CA SER A 57 -2.42 -26.89 4.45
C SER A 57 -1.70 -25.87 5.32
N ARG A 58 -1.67 -24.59 4.94
CA ARG A 58 -1.04 -23.53 5.75
C ARG A 58 -2.09 -22.87 6.62
N GLU A 59 -1.93 -23.02 7.92
CA GLU A 59 -2.77 -22.33 8.90
C GLU A 59 -2.27 -20.90 9.11
N ILE A 60 -3.21 -19.97 9.15
CA ILE A 60 -2.96 -18.58 9.51
C ILE A 60 -3.40 -18.43 10.98
N PRO A 61 -2.51 -18.00 11.89
CA PRO A 61 -2.88 -17.90 13.30
C PRO A 61 -4.08 -16.99 13.53
N ASP A 62 -5.04 -17.43 14.36
CA ASP A 62 -6.27 -16.68 14.67
C ASP A 62 -5.98 -15.26 15.19
N LEU A 63 -4.99 -15.13 16.07
CA LEU A 63 -4.54 -13.83 16.59
C LEU A 63 -4.14 -12.87 15.45
N PHE A 64 -3.46 -13.38 14.43
CA PHE A 64 -3.05 -12.58 13.29
C PHE A 64 -4.24 -12.24 12.38
N CYS A 65 -5.20 -13.15 12.21
CA CYS A 65 -6.48 -12.85 11.54
C CYS A 65 -7.24 -11.72 12.25
N GLU A 66 -7.34 -11.77 13.59
CA GLU A 66 -7.98 -10.73 14.38
C GLU A 66 -7.28 -9.38 14.26
N GLU A 67 -5.94 -9.37 14.27
CA GLU A 67 -5.14 -8.17 14.04
C GLU A 67 -5.46 -7.55 12.67
N LEU A 68 -5.48 -8.36 11.60
CA LEU A 68 -5.80 -7.89 10.25
C LEU A 68 -7.24 -7.35 10.15
N ILE A 69 -8.21 -8.02 10.76
CA ILE A 69 -9.61 -7.58 10.78
C ILE A 69 -9.74 -6.22 11.49
N ARG A 70 -9.01 -6.00 12.59
CA ARG A 70 -9.02 -4.72 13.31
C ARG A 70 -8.25 -3.63 12.58
N ALA A 71 -7.18 -3.97 11.88
CA ALA A 71 -6.32 -2.99 11.21
C ALA A 71 -6.88 -2.53 9.86
N ALA A 72 -7.58 -3.41 9.12
CA ALA A 72 -8.06 -3.11 7.77
C ALA A 72 -9.00 -1.88 7.69
N PRO A 73 -9.98 -1.69 8.59
CA PRO A 73 -10.83 -0.49 8.58
C PRO A 73 -10.05 0.80 8.87
N ARG A 74 -9.08 0.74 9.79
CA ARG A 74 -8.22 1.89 10.12
C ARG A 74 -7.37 2.30 8.93
N PHE A 75 -6.79 1.31 8.25
CA PHE A 75 -6.02 1.51 7.03
C PHE A 75 -6.89 2.10 5.91
N LEU A 76 -8.12 1.61 5.75
CA LEU A 76 -9.08 2.15 4.78
C LEU A 76 -9.37 3.64 5.04
N VAL A 77 -9.75 4.00 6.27
CA VAL A 77 -10.05 5.39 6.65
C VAL A 77 -8.84 6.29 6.41
N LYS A 78 -7.64 5.82 6.74
CA LYS A 78 -6.40 6.56 6.46
C LYS A 78 -6.21 6.79 4.96
N CYS A 79 -6.33 5.76 4.13
CA CYS A 79 -6.22 5.90 2.67
C CYS A 79 -7.25 6.89 2.12
N THR A 80 -8.49 6.86 2.60
CA THR A 80 -9.53 7.84 2.24
C THR A 80 -9.09 9.26 2.59
N GLY A 81 -8.62 9.48 3.83
CA GLY A 81 -8.12 10.80 4.24
C GLY A 81 -6.94 11.30 3.41
N ILE A 82 -6.05 10.40 2.96
CA ILE A 82 -4.95 10.75 2.04
C ILE A 82 -5.51 11.17 0.68
N VAL A 83 -6.44 10.39 0.11
CA VAL A 83 -7.04 10.69 -1.20
C VAL A 83 -7.75 12.05 -1.18
N ASP A 84 -8.55 12.31 -0.14
CA ASP A 84 -9.33 13.53 0.01
C ASP A 84 -8.45 14.75 0.32
N GLY A 85 -7.36 14.56 1.07
CA GLY A 85 -6.43 15.62 1.47
C GLY A 85 -5.33 15.95 0.46
N MET A 86 -5.16 15.14 -0.60
CA MET A 86 -4.10 15.36 -1.59
C MET A 86 -4.38 16.57 -2.50
N SER A 87 -3.54 17.59 -2.38
CA SER A 87 -3.52 18.74 -3.28
C SER A 87 -2.79 18.45 -4.59
N GLU A 88 -3.12 19.18 -5.65
CA GLU A 88 -2.44 19.07 -6.95
C GLU A 88 -0.93 19.35 -6.86
N LYS A 89 -0.52 20.24 -5.93
CA LYS A 89 0.90 20.49 -5.66
C LYS A 89 1.61 19.24 -5.11
N ALA A 90 0.99 18.54 -4.16
CA ALA A 90 1.54 17.31 -3.60
C ALA A 90 1.62 16.20 -4.66
N ILE A 91 0.61 16.09 -5.51
CA ILE A 91 0.58 15.13 -6.63
C ILE A 91 1.71 15.42 -7.61
N GLY A 92 1.90 16.68 -7.99
CA GLY A 92 3.01 17.10 -8.85
C GLY A 92 4.37 16.74 -8.26
N ALA A 93 4.57 16.97 -6.96
CA ALA A 93 5.82 16.62 -6.28
C ALA A 93 6.10 15.11 -6.27
N LEU A 94 5.08 14.28 -6.01
CA LEU A 94 5.21 12.82 -6.05
C LEU A 94 5.55 12.32 -7.46
N ARG A 95 4.88 12.86 -8.50
CA ARG A 95 5.19 12.52 -9.90
C ARG A 95 6.61 12.93 -10.29
N GLY A 96 7.07 14.09 -9.81
CA GLY A 96 8.44 14.56 -9.98
C GLY A 96 9.46 13.57 -9.40
N ARG A 97 9.30 13.21 -8.13
CA ARG A 97 10.14 12.21 -7.43
C ARG A 97 10.22 10.88 -8.19
N LEU A 98 9.07 10.39 -8.68
CA LEU A 98 9.04 9.15 -9.46
C LEU A 98 9.80 9.29 -10.79
N THR A 99 9.66 10.42 -11.47
CA THR A 99 10.36 10.67 -12.74
C THR A 99 11.87 10.76 -12.55
N GLU A 100 12.31 11.37 -11.45
CA GLU A 100 13.73 11.44 -11.07
C GLU A 100 14.30 10.05 -10.77
N ALA A 101 13.62 9.26 -9.95
CA ALA A 101 14.04 7.88 -9.64
C ALA A 101 14.17 7.02 -10.91
N LEU A 102 13.26 7.16 -11.88
CA LEU A 102 13.33 6.45 -13.16
C LEU A 102 14.48 6.90 -14.06
N ARG A 103 15.01 8.12 -13.88
CA ARG A 103 16.17 8.63 -14.64
C ARG A 103 17.50 8.17 -14.06
N GLU A 104 17.56 7.89 -12.76
CA GLU A 104 18.78 7.40 -12.10
C GLU A 104 19.06 5.92 -12.40
N GLU A 105 18.06 5.16 -12.85
CA GLU A 105 18.18 3.75 -13.22
C GLU A 105 18.54 3.49 -14.69
N GLY A 106 18.52 4.52 -15.55
CA GLY A 106 18.76 4.43 -17.00
C GLY A 106 20.07 5.04 -17.46
#